data_AF-A0A0K2TG82-F1
#
_entry.id   AF-A0A0K2TG82-F1
#
_cell.length_a   1.000
_cell.length_b   1.000
_cell.length_c   1.000
_cell.angle_alpha   90.00
_cell.angle_beta   90.00
_cell.angle_gamma   90.00
#
_symmetry.space_group_name_H-M   'P 1'
#
loop_
_entity.id
_entity.type
_entity.pdbx_description
1 polymer ?
#
loop_
_entity_poly.entity_id
_entity_poly.type
_entity_poly.pdbx_seq_one_letter_code
_entity_poly.pdbx_strand_id
1 'polypeptide(L)'
;TTTTSTTTFLCTDINGTPCILPFLYNNQLYSSCTTVDNAGTAWCATSVYSTGHAENYGTCSSGCPVGGQTVTPSTCATLQGETCVFPFGYNDVSYSSCTIVGDTQFWCATSLYSGTNEALNYGYCNSACQQGTTAPSSSCRTLGGQTCLIPFEYR
;
A
#
# COMPACT_ATOMS: atom_id res chain seq x y z
N THR A 1 -38.00 14.18 -8.75
CA THR A 1 -36.81 13.67 -9.46
C THR A 1 -35.63 14.51 -9.01
N THR A 2 -34.98 14.09 -7.93
CA THR A 2 -33.80 14.79 -7.39
C THR A 2 -32.60 14.15 -8.06
N THR A 3 -32.05 14.82 -9.06
CA THR A 3 -30.87 14.37 -9.79
C THR A 3 -29.68 14.43 -8.84
N THR A 4 -29.26 13.28 -8.32
CA THR A 4 -28.04 13.14 -7.53
C THR A 4 -26.85 13.33 -8.48
N SER A 5 -26.47 14.58 -8.73
CA SER A 5 -25.21 14.91 -9.39
C SER A 5 -24.07 14.49 -8.46
N THR A 6 -23.54 13.28 -8.65
CA THR A 6 -22.20 12.92 -8.19
C THR A 6 -21.21 13.77 -8.96
N THR A 7 -20.97 14.99 -8.49
CA THR A 7 -19.85 15.82 -8.90
C THR A 7 -18.59 15.01 -8.61
N THR A 8 -18.05 14.36 -9.65
CA THR A 8 -16.72 13.79 -9.63
C THR A 8 -15.76 14.93 -9.37
N PHE A 9 -15.37 15.12 -8.10
CA PHE A 9 -14.33 16.06 -7.70
C PHE A 9 -13.03 15.62 -8.36
N LEU A 10 -12.71 16.22 -9.50
CA LEU A 10 -11.43 16.02 -10.18
C LEU A 10 -10.38 16.80 -9.38
N CYS A 11 -9.53 16.09 -8.65
CA CYS A 11 -8.40 16.70 -7.97
C CYS A 11 -7.28 16.98 -8.99
N THR A 12 -6.82 18.23 -9.03
CA THR A 12 -5.73 18.69 -9.92
C THR A 12 -4.66 19.41 -9.10
N ASP A 13 -3.46 19.51 -9.67
CA ASP A 13 -2.43 20.41 -9.17
C ASP A 13 -2.79 21.90 -9.44
N ILE A 14 -1.97 22.82 -8.94
CA ILE A 14 -2.13 24.27 -9.14
C ILE A 14 -1.98 24.73 -10.60
N ASN A 15 -1.42 23.88 -11.47
CA ASN A 15 -1.26 24.13 -12.91
C ASN A 15 -2.40 23.51 -13.74
N GLY A 16 -3.37 22.85 -13.09
CA GLY A 16 -4.47 22.16 -13.75
C GLY A 16 -4.15 20.74 -14.22
N THR A 17 -2.98 20.20 -13.88
CA THR A 17 -2.62 18.81 -14.17
C THR A 17 -3.44 17.88 -13.28
N PRO A 18 -4.15 16.89 -13.84
CA PRO A 18 -4.91 15.94 -13.03
C PRO A 18 -4.01 15.12 -12.12
N CYS A 19 -4.42 14.96 -10.87
CA CYS A 19 -3.79 14.03 -9.95
C CYS A 19 -4.13 12.59 -10.36
N ILE A 20 -3.12 11.73 -10.42
CA ILE A 20 -3.29 10.28 -10.57
C ILE A 20 -3.52 9.69 -9.19
N LEU A 21 -4.75 9.25 -8.93
CA LEU A 21 -5.15 8.63 -7.67
C LEU A 21 -5.71 7.22 -7.93
N PRO A 22 -5.36 6.21 -7.11
CA PRO A 22 -4.33 6.25 -6.07
C PRO A 22 -2.90 6.20 -6.63
N PHE A 23 -1.91 6.67 -5.86
CA PHE A 23 -0.49 6.53 -6.17
C PHE A 23 0.30 5.98 -4.97
N LEU A 24 1.43 5.31 -5.21
CA LEU A 24 2.35 4.89 -4.16
C LEU A 24 3.44 5.93 -3.92
N TYR A 25 3.71 6.23 -2.65
CA TYR A 25 4.87 7.00 -2.23
C TYR A 25 5.39 6.47 -0.89
N ASN A 26 6.71 6.28 -0.77
CA ASN A 26 7.33 5.66 0.41
C ASN A 26 6.63 4.35 0.85
N ASN A 27 6.29 3.51 -0.14
CA ASN A 27 5.54 2.25 0.03
C ASN A 27 4.14 2.39 0.66
N GLN A 28 3.56 3.58 0.66
CA GLN A 28 2.19 3.85 1.11
C GLN A 28 1.32 4.32 -0.05
N LEU A 29 0.06 3.86 -0.06
CA LEU A 29 -0.91 4.22 -1.08
C LEU A 29 -1.67 5.48 -0.66
N TYR A 30 -1.73 6.49 -1.53
CA TYR A 30 -2.48 7.72 -1.31
C TYR A 30 -3.60 7.84 -2.33
N SER A 31 -4.84 7.95 -1.86
CA SER A 31 -6.02 8.22 -2.70
C SER A 31 -6.43 9.69 -2.65
N SER A 32 -5.57 10.54 -2.10
CA SER A 32 -5.75 11.98 -2.03
C SER A 32 -4.39 12.65 -2.02
N CYS A 33 -4.38 13.97 -1.88
CA CYS A 33 -3.14 14.68 -1.64
C CYS A 33 -2.54 14.31 -0.29
N THR A 34 -1.21 14.27 -0.24
CA THR A 34 -0.44 14.02 0.98
C THR A 34 0.48 15.20 1.25
N THR A 35 0.81 15.43 2.51
CA THR A 35 1.81 16.44 2.93
C THR A 35 3.14 15.79 3.33
N VAL A 36 3.20 14.45 3.25
CA VAL A 36 4.38 13.65 3.61
C VAL A 36 5.56 14.09 2.75
N ASP A 37 6.70 14.28 3.41
CA ASP A 37 7.99 14.67 2.81
C ASP A 37 7.96 15.93 1.93
N ASN A 38 6.98 16.82 2.12
CA ASN A 38 6.83 18.04 1.32
C ASN A 38 6.60 19.30 2.18
N ALA A 39 7.25 19.38 3.34
CA ALA A 39 7.23 20.56 4.23
C ALA A 39 5.82 21.11 4.55
N GLY A 40 4.82 20.22 4.67
CA GLY A 40 3.44 20.60 4.94
C GLY A 40 2.62 21.03 3.71
N THR A 41 3.23 21.11 2.54
CA THR A 41 2.54 21.42 1.28
C THR A 41 1.89 20.17 0.72
N ALA A 42 0.58 20.21 0.45
CA ALA A 42 -0.15 19.08 -0.10
C ALA A 42 0.25 18.83 -1.57
N TRP A 43 0.54 17.58 -1.90
CA TRP A 43 0.93 17.17 -3.25
C TRP A 43 0.29 15.84 -3.65
N CYS A 44 0.21 15.60 -4.96
CA CYS A 44 -0.28 14.36 -5.55
C CYS A 44 0.63 13.93 -6.71
N ALA A 45 0.60 12.66 -7.10
CA ALA A 45 1.29 12.21 -8.29
C ALA A 45 0.61 12.75 -9.56
N THR A 46 1.40 13.25 -10.51
CA THR A 46 0.95 13.67 -11.85
C THR A 46 1.40 12.68 -12.94
N SER A 47 2.33 11.78 -12.60
CA SER A 47 2.68 10.59 -13.37
C SER A 47 3.13 9.50 -12.41
N VAL A 48 3.00 8.24 -12.82
CA VAL A 48 3.42 7.07 -12.04
C VAL A 48 4.22 6.12 -12.91
N TYR A 49 5.20 5.45 -12.31
CA TYR A 49 5.86 4.31 -12.95
C TYR A 49 4.88 3.17 -13.19
N SER A 50 5.28 2.16 -13.97
CA SER A 50 4.49 0.92 -14.15
C SER A 50 4.17 0.20 -12.84
N THR A 51 4.93 0.47 -11.77
CA THR A 51 4.72 -0.06 -10.42
C THR A 51 3.68 0.71 -9.60
N GLY A 52 3.15 1.82 -10.11
CA GLY A 52 2.22 2.71 -9.40
C GLY A 52 2.89 3.71 -8.46
N HIS A 53 4.23 3.67 -8.33
CA HIS A 53 4.98 4.69 -7.59
C HIS A 53 4.93 6.04 -8.30
N ALA A 54 4.76 7.11 -7.53
CA ALA A 54 4.83 8.48 -8.01
C ALA A 54 6.18 8.72 -8.73
N GLU A 55 6.09 9.09 -10.00
CA GLU A 55 7.23 9.43 -10.85
C GLU A 55 7.43 10.95 -10.88
N ASN A 56 6.36 11.70 -11.18
CA ASN A 56 6.28 13.14 -10.95
C ASN A 56 5.13 13.48 -10.01
N TYR A 57 5.23 14.66 -9.40
CA TYR A 57 4.24 15.20 -8.49
C TYR A 57 3.92 16.65 -8.79
N GLY A 58 2.76 17.11 -8.30
CA GLY A 58 2.32 18.49 -8.36
C GLY A 58 1.74 18.95 -7.03
N THR A 59 1.84 20.25 -6.75
CA THR A 59 1.20 20.87 -5.59
C THR A 59 -0.30 20.88 -5.78
N CYS A 60 -1.04 20.31 -4.84
CA CYS A 60 -2.48 20.19 -4.96
C CYS A 60 -3.19 21.55 -4.90
N SER A 61 -4.24 21.67 -5.71
CA SER A 61 -5.20 22.77 -5.59
C SER A 61 -5.97 22.68 -4.27
N SER A 62 -6.44 23.83 -3.77
CA SER A 62 -7.15 23.94 -2.49
C SER A 62 -8.47 23.16 -2.40
N GLY A 63 -9.02 22.72 -3.54
CA GLY A 63 -10.22 21.88 -3.60
C GLY A 63 -9.96 20.38 -3.45
N CYS A 64 -8.70 19.94 -3.36
CA CYS A 64 -8.36 18.54 -3.21
C CYS A 64 -8.45 18.06 -1.76
N PRO A 65 -8.94 16.83 -1.51
CA PRO A 65 -8.81 16.21 -0.19
C PRO A 65 -7.32 16.00 0.17
N VAL A 66 -6.96 16.30 1.41
CA VAL A 66 -5.60 16.13 1.95
C VAL A 66 -5.67 15.16 3.14
N GLY A 67 -4.70 14.25 3.24
CA GLY A 67 -4.59 13.31 4.36
C GLY A 67 -5.36 11.99 4.21
N GLY A 68 -5.94 11.74 3.04
CA GLY A 68 -6.39 10.42 2.60
C GLY A 68 -5.21 9.53 2.26
N GLN A 69 -4.39 9.22 3.27
CA GLN A 69 -3.67 7.96 3.26
C GLN A 69 -4.76 6.89 3.21
N THR A 70 -4.90 6.26 2.06
CA THR A 70 -5.49 4.94 2.03
C THR A 70 -4.49 4.03 2.72
N VAL A 71 -4.67 3.83 4.03
CA VAL A 71 -4.68 2.46 4.53
C VAL A 71 -5.56 1.75 3.53
N THR A 72 -4.93 0.92 2.70
CA THR A 72 -5.57 0.24 1.57
C THR A 72 -7.02 -0.05 1.96
N PRO A 73 -8.03 0.39 1.22
CA PRO A 73 -9.31 -0.29 1.25
C PRO A 73 -9.00 -1.62 0.58
N SER A 74 -8.36 -2.49 1.37
CA SER A 74 -7.99 -3.80 0.97
C SER A 74 -9.34 -4.49 0.88
N THR A 75 -9.87 -4.66 -0.33
CA THR A 75 -10.78 -5.78 -0.63
C THR A 75 -10.15 -7.11 -0.18
N CYS A 76 -8.84 -7.10 0.03
CA CYS A 76 -8.09 -8.04 0.86
C CYS A 76 -8.61 -8.06 2.31
N ALA A 77 -9.50 -9.01 2.53
CA ALA A 77 -9.98 -9.41 3.83
C ALA A 77 -9.59 -10.87 4.05
N THR A 78 -9.77 -11.31 5.29
CA THR A 78 -9.69 -12.73 5.57
C THR A 78 -10.84 -13.47 4.91
N LEU A 79 -10.78 -14.80 4.85
CA LEU A 79 -11.89 -15.67 4.43
C LEU A 79 -13.15 -15.45 5.29
N GLN A 80 -12.98 -14.91 6.50
CA GLN A 80 -14.06 -14.57 7.43
C GLN A 80 -14.57 -13.13 7.27
N GLY A 81 -14.00 -12.36 6.34
CA GLY A 81 -14.40 -10.98 6.06
C GLY A 81 -13.75 -9.94 6.97
N GLU A 82 -12.77 -10.31 7.78
CA GLU A 82 -12.03 -9.35 8.60
C GLU A 82 -11.01 -8.59 7.74
N THR A 83 -10.98 -7.27 7.85
CA THR A 83 -10.04 -6.46 7.07
C THR A 83 -8.60 -6.72 7.49
N CYS A 84 -7.73 -6.99 6.52
CA CYS A 84 -6.30 -7.09 6.76
C CYS A 84 -5.71 -5.72 7.12
N VAL A 85 -4.87 -5.69 8.15
CA VAL A 85 -4.11 -4.53 8.61
C VAL A 85 -2.70 -4.60 8.02
N PHE A 86 -2.35 -3.57 7.25
CA PHE A 86 -1.03 -3.43 6.65
C PHE A 86 -0.42 -2.05 6.99
N PRO A 87 0.91 -1.96 7.10
CA PRO A 87 1.86 -3.07 7.21
C PRO A 87 1.78 -3.77 8.58
N PHE A 88 2.17 -5.05 8.63
CA PHE A 88 2.30 -5.80 9.88
C PHE A 88 3.64 -6.50 9.98
N GLY A 89 4.12 -6.70 11.20
CA GLY A 89 5.38 -7.32 11.56
C GLY A 89 5.18 -8.75 12.01
N TYR A 90 6.00 -9.67 11.51
CA TYR A 90 6.07 -11.06 11.94
C TYR A 90 7.49 -11.60 11.75
N ASN A 91 8.07 -12.22 12.80
CA ASN A 91 9.47 -12.66 12.82
C ASN A 91 10.45 -11.57 12.35
N ASP A 92 10.33 -10.36 12.92
CA ASP A 92 11.16 -9.19 12.61
C ASP A 92 11.12 -8.69 11.15
N VAL A 93 10.14 -9.16 10.36
CA VAL A 93 9.92 -8.73 8.97
C VAL A 93 8.58 -8.01 8.88
N SER A 94 8.57 -6.88 8.17
CA SER A 94 7.36 -6.12 7.87
C SER A 94 6.75 -6.56 6.53
N TYR A 95 5.46 -6.84 6.52
CA TYR A 95 4.67 -7.31 5.40
C TYR A 95 3.60 -6.29 5.03
N SER A 96 3.55 -5.91 3.76
CA SER A 96 2.53 -5.03 3.17
C SER A 96 1.52 -5.79 2.30
N SER A 97 1.56 -7.12 2.35
CA SER A 97 0.69 -8.03 1.60
C SER A 97 0.56 -9.35 2.35
N CYS A 98 -0.34 -10.23 1.92
CA CYS A 98 -0.48 -11.52 2.56
C CYS A 98 0.76 -12.37 2.38
N THR A 99 1.19 -13.04 3.44
CA THR A 99 2.40 -13.86 3.45
C THR A 99 2.05 -15.31 3.68
N ILE A 100 2.87 -16.23 3.16
CA ILE A 100 2.83 -17.66 3.50
C ILE A 100 3.87 -17.99 4.58
N VAL A 101 4.68 -17.03 5.00
CA VAL A 101 5.75 -17.27 5.98
C VAL A 101 5.12 -17.72 7.31
N GLY A 102 5.57 -18.87 7.81
CA GLY A 102 5.05 -19.46 9.05
C GLY A 102 3.78 -20.30 8.88
N ASP A 103 3.21 -20.41 7.67
CA ASP A 103 2.03 -21.23 7.38
C ASP A 103 2.11 -21.86 5.96
N THR A 104 1.08 -22.59 5.56
CA THR A 104 0.83 -23.12 4.22
C THR A 104 -0.19 -22.29 3.43
N GLN A 105 -0.90 -21.38 4.09
CA GLN A 105 -1.88 -20.48 3.48
C GLN A 105 -1.46 -19.03 3.61
N PHE A 106 -1.84 -18.21 2.63
CA PHE A 106 -1.63 -16.77 2.68
C PHE A 106 -2.43 -16.17 3.83
N TRP A 107 -1.76 -15.44 4.71
CA TRP A 107 -2.38 -14.80 5.86
C TRP A 107 -1.92 -13.34 6.01
N CYS A 108 -2.72 -12.57 6.72
CA CYS A 108 -2.44 -11.18 7.07
C CYS A 108 -2.77 -10.93 8.55
N ALA A 109 -2.22 -9.87 9.15
CA ALA A 109 -2.68 -9.43 10.45
C ALA A 109 -4.10 -8.83 10.36
N THR A 110 -4.93 -9.09 11.35
CA THR A 110 -6.25 -8.44 11.53
C THR A 110 -6.22 -7.43 12.67
N SER A 111 -5.19 -7.45 13.52
CA SER A 111 -4.91 -6.44 14.53
C SER A 111 -3.42 -6.42 14.89
N LEU A 112 -2.97 -5.31 15.45
CA LEU A 112 -1.58 -5.11 15.89
C LEU A 112 -1.52 -4.89 17.40
N TYR A 113 -0.38 -5.18 18.01
CA TYR A 113 -0.12 -4.77 19.39
C TYR A 113 -0.10 -3.24 19.50
N SER A 114 -0.59 -2.72 20.64
CA SER A 114 -0.69 -1.28 20.85
C SER A 114 0.68 -0.61 20.78
N GLY A 115 0.82 0.33 19.84
CA GLY A 115 2.05 1.11 19.65
C GLY A 115 3.17 0.37 18.91
N THR A 116 2.89 -0.79 18.31
CA THR A 116 3.86 -1.51 17.47
C THR A 116 3.23 -1.87 16.13
N ASN A 117 4.06 -2.37 15.20
CA ASN A 117 3.58 -2.97 13.97
C ASN A 117 3.45 -4.49 14.09
N GLU A 118 3.64 -5.09 15.26
CA GLU A 118 3.65 -6.54 15.44
C GLU A 118 2.23 -7.11 15.38
N ALA A 119 2.02 -8.18 14.60
CA ALA A 119 0.73 -8.82 14.46
C ALA A 119 0.27 -9.40 15.81
N LEU A 120 -0.89 -8.95 16.28
CA LEU A 120 -1.55 -9.49 17.48
C LEU A 120 -2.51 -10.62 17.09
N ASN A 121 -3.37 -10.36 16.11
CA ASN A 121 -4.27 -11.36 15.52
C ASN A 121 -4.00 -11.47 14.02
N TYR A 122 -4.36 -12.62 13.44
CA TYR A 122 -4.21 -12.89 12.02
C TYR A 122 -5.40 -13.66 11.45
N GLY A 123 -5.51 -13.68 10.13
CA GLY A 123 -6.42 -14.58 9.43
C GLY A 123 -6.00 -14.85 7.99
N TYR A 124 -6.59 -15.89 7.41
CA TYR A 124 -6.26 -16.34 6.06
C TYR A 124 -6.90 -15.45 5.02
N CYS A 125 -6.10 -15.00 4.08
CA CYS A 125 -6.47 -14.07 3.04
C CYS A 125 -7.42 -14.68 2.02
N ASN A 126 -8.41 -13.89 1.60
CA ASN A 126 -9.23 -14.21 0.44
C ASN A 126 -8.45 -13.99 -0.88
N SER A 127 -9.04 -14.41 -2.00
CA SER A 127 -8.43 -14.28 -3.32
C SER A 127 -8.35 -12.83 -3.84
N ALA A 128 -8.93 -11.86 -3.13
CA ALA A 128 -8.82 -10.43 -3.48
C ALA A 128 -7.53 -9.80 -2.93
N CYS A 129 -6.80 -10.53 -2.08
CA CYS A 129 -5.49 -10.12 -1.60
C CYS A 129 -4.41 -10.30 -2.67
N GLN A 130 -3.55 -9.27 -2.81
CA GLN A 130 -2.27 -9.44 -3.49
C GLN A 130 -1.46 -10.47 -2.68
N GLN A 131 -1.15 -11.60 -3.31
CA GLN A 131 -0.26 -12.59 -2.73
C GLN A 131 1.15 -12.00 -2.69
N GLY A 132 1.68 -11.79 -1.49
CA GLY A 132 3.07 -11.41 -1.31
C GLY A 132 3.96 -12.54 -1.80
N THR A 133 4.32 -12.52 -3.07
CA THR A 133 5.36 -13.41 -3.57
C THR A 133 6.66 -12.95 -2.95
N THR A 134 7.11 -13.74 -1.96
CA THR A 134 8.42 -13.69 -1.32
C THR A 134 8.70 -12.49 -0.40
N ALA A 135 9.32 -12.82 0.74
CA ALA A 135 9.92 -11.87 1.66
C ALA A 135 10.74 -10.82 0.89
N PRO A 136 10.83 -9.57 1.38
CA PRO A 136 11.61 -8.53 0.73
C PRO A 136 13.02 -9.05 0.42
N SER A 137 13.50 -8.82 -0.80
CA SER A 137 14.78 -9.34 -1.30
C SER A 137 15.95 -9.07 -0.34
N SER A 138 15.87 -8.01 0.47
CA SER A 138 16.83 -7.65 1.52
C SER A 138 16.98 -8.65 2.67
N SER A 139 16.01 -9.54 2.91
CA SER A 139 16.05 -10.53 4.01
C SER A 139 16.35 -11.97 3.56
N CYS A 140 16.32 -12.26 2.26
CA CYS A 140 16.75 -13.57 1.75
C CYS A 140 18.27 -13.57 1.55
N ARG A 141 18.97 -14.48 2.23
CA ARG A 141 20.42 -14.69 2.08
C ARG A 141 20.71 -16.14 1.72
N THR A 142 21.67 -16.36 0.83
CA THR A 142 22.25 -17.70 0.59
C THR A 142 23.03 -18.17 1.83
N LEU A 143 23.41 -19.45 1.89
CA LEU A 143 24.35 -19.97 2.91
C LEU A 143 25.69 -19.20 2.93
N GLY A 144 26.03 -18.50 1.84
CA GLY A 144 27.19 -17.60 1.73
C GLY A 144 26.89 -16.13 2.06
N GLY A 145 25.72 -15.80 2.60
CA GLY A 145 25.36 -14.44 3.04
C GLY A 145 24.97 -13.46 1.94
N GLN A 146 24.89 -13.91 0.68
CA GLN A 146 24.53 -13.06 -0.47
C GLN A 146 23.02 -12.90 -0.57
N THR A 147 22.58 -11.68 -0.87
CA THR A 147 21.17 -11.34 -1.13
C THR A 147 20.60 -12.17 -2.27
N CYS A 148 19.44 -12.80 -2.07
CA CYS A 148 18.79 -13.57 -3.12
C CYS A 148 18.26 -12.65 -4.23
N LEU A 149 18.51 -13.03 -5.49
CA LEU A 149 17.85 -12.42 -6.64
C LEU A 149 16.58 -13.22 -6.94
N ILE A 150 15.44 -12.55 -6.85
CA ILE A 150 14.11 -13.13 -7.06
C ILE A 150 13.36 -12.27 -8.10
N PRO A 151 12.68 -12.86 -9.09
CA PRO A 151 12.58 -14.30 -9.39
C PRO A 151 13.86 -14.87 -10.00
N PHE A 152 14.14 -16.15 -9.76
CA PHE A 152 15.21 -16.88 -10.46
C PHE A 152 14.62 -18.03 -11.26
N GLU A 153 15.14 -18.24 -12.48
CA GLU A 153 14.86 -19.45 -13.26
C GLU A 153 16.01 -20.44 -13.07
N TYR A 154 15.68 -21.67 -12.65
CA TYR A 154 16.59 -22.79 -12.65
C TYR A 154 16.49 -23.50 -14.00
N ARG A 155 17.58 -23.59 -14.75
CA ARG A 155 17.70 -24.43 -15.96
C ARG A 155 18.45 -25.70 -15.66
#